data_AF-A0A1V9ZM42-F1
#
_entry.id   AF-A0A1V9ZM42-F1
#
_cell.length_a   1.000
_cell.length_b   1.000
_cell.length_c   1.000
_cell.angle_alpha   90.00
_cell.angle_beta   90.00
_cell.angle_gamma   90.00
#
_symmetry.space_group_name_H-M   'P 1'
#
loop_
_entity.id
_entity.type
_entity.pdbx_description
1 polymer ?
#
loop_
_entity_poly.entity_id
_entity_poly.type
_entity_poly.pdbx_seq_one_letter_code
_entity_poly.pdbx_strand_id
1 'polypeptide(L)'
;MDKQPWHAPTLNIFDMVLPTANKVELQRGQAIVPNADTPFEFENEFFKGKILFLLQSKQPSPKWHSLFRGRRRLFWIQLQGQFKQEPRGLVYIGGEVSDKLRLGLLASTMCRVILSVLNLLVAGLHYCFGRMYPIDVNSRSDEEVAHISFPLHSSVDEFLRTPQGQTPPPLGQDGFGETEEDRAARKAAKGRYHFNTHDTYTFSFFSFYIDFEHWQLVNVPGLPDVPLERFWKTMPMRIVAYSIASATDMTSKKPHSQSEKQYYMNMELSPSRFRRL
;
A
#
# COMPACT_ATOMS: atom_id res chain seq x y z
N MET A 1 -5.18 -17.28 -17.56
CA MET A 1 -4.62 -16.21 -18.41
C MET A 1 -3.16 -16.52 -18.65
N ASP A 2 -2.74 -16.54 -19.91
CA ASP A 2 -1.32 -16.67 -20.24
C ASP A 2 -0.60 -15.40 -19.79
N LYS A 3 0.45 -15.56 -18.98
CA LYS A 3 1.23 -14.43 -18.47
C LYS A 3 2.07 -13.83 -19.60
N GLN A 4 1.73 -12.60 -19.98
CA GLN A 4 2.50 -11.81 -20.95
C GLN A 4 3.73 -11.19 -20.27
N PRO A 5 4.77 -10.80 -21.02
CA PRO A 5 5.97 -10.21 -20.42
C PRO A 5 5.72 -8.94 -19.61
N TRP A 6 4.79 -8.08 -20.04
CA TRP A 6 4.39 -6.86 -19.31
C TRP A 6 3.58 -7.15 -18.05
N HIS A 7 3.18 -8.40 -17.80
CA HIS A 7 2.57 -8.83 -16.54
C HIS A 7 3.60 -9.06 -15.42
N ALA A 8 4.86 -8.66 -15.63
CA ALA A 8 5.97 -8.83 -14.69
C ALA A 8 6.02 -10.26 -14.11
N PRO A 9 6.31 -11.29 -14.93
CA PRO A 9 6.30 -12.69 -14.49
C PRO A 9 7.32 -12.97 -13.37
N THR A 10 8.25 -12.05 -13.13
CA THR A 10 9.20 -12.05 -12.02
C THR A 10 8.53 -11.85 -10.66
N LEU A 11 7.25 -11.47 -10.60
CA LEU A 11 6.49 -11.23 -9.38
C LEU A 11 5.38 -12.27 -9.16
N ASN A 12 5.20 -12.62 -7.89
CA ASN A 12 4.00 -13.23 -7.35
C ASN A 12 3.21 -12.15 -6.62
N ILE A 13 1.93 -11.99 -6.98
CA ILE A 13 1.04 -11.04 -6.31
C ILE A 13 -0.28 -11.73 -5.99
N PHE A 14 -0.75 -11.55 -4.77
CA PHE A 14 -2.01 -12.12 -4.29
C PHE A 14 -2.77 -11.07 -3.49
N ASP A 15 -4.10 -11.12 -3.52
CA ASP A 15 -4.85 -10.53 -2.42
C ASP A 15 -4.68 -11.41 -1.17
N MET A 16 -4.80 -10.80 0.00
CA MET A 16 -4.76 -11.49 1.28
C MET A 16 -6.14 -11.43 1.91
N VAL A 17 -6.71 -12.61 2.15
CA VAL A 17 -8.04 -12.79 2.74
C VAL A 17 -7.90 -13.35 4.15
N LEU A 18 -8.72 -12.85 5.08
CA LEU A 18 -8.93 -13.53 6.37
C LEU A 18 -9.98 -14.63 6.15
N PRO A 19 -9.64 -15.92 6.30
CA PRO A 19 -10.64 -16.97 6.24
C PRO A 19 -11.64 -16.79 7.39
N THR A 20 -12.92 -16.95 7.10
CA THR A 20 -14.05 -16.74 8.02
C THR A 20 -13.83 -17.23 9.46
N ALA A 21 -14.21 -16.38 10.41
CA ALA A 21 -14.48 -16.53 11.86
C ALA A 21 -13.50 -17.28 12.79
N ASN A 22 -12.77 -18.31 12.33
CA ASN A 22 -12.01 -19.22 13.19
C ASN A 22 -10.50 -19.26 12.92
N LYS A 23 -9.99 -18.52 11.92
CA LYS A 23 -8.55 -18.44 11.64
C LYS A 23 -8.03 -17.02 11.85
N VAL A 24 -6.95 -16.90 12.61
CA VAL A 24 -6.25 -15.63 12.90
C VAL A 24 -5.26 -15.26 11.79
N GLU A 25 -4.97 -16.18 10.86
CA GLU A 25 -3.91 -16.04 9.89
C GLU A 25 -4.43 -15.70 8.49
N LEU A 26 -3.85 -14.66 7.89
CA LEU A 26 -4.14 -14.25 6.51
C LEU A 26 -3.73 -15.34 5.53
N GLN A 27 -4.58 -15.59 4.53
CA GLN A 27 -4.31 -16.53 3.45
C GLN A 27 -4.27 -15.81 2.11
N ARG A 28 -3.46 -16.31 1.19
CA ARG A 28 -3.47 -15.84 -0.21
C ARG A 28 -4.80 -16.23 -0.84
N GLY A 29 -5.52 -15.25 -1.40
CA GLY A 29 -6.70 -15.49 -2.20
C GLY A 29 -6.36 -15.57 -3.69
N GLN A 30 -6.99 -14.72 -4.49
CA GLN A 30 -6.79 -14.66 -5.93
C GLN A 30 -5.39 -14.12 -6.29
N ALA A 31 -4.83 -14.65 -7.38
CA ALA A 31 -3.62 -14.09 -7.95
C ALA A 31 -3.95 -12.79 -8.70
N ILE A 32 -3.20 -11.72 -8.41
CA ILE A 32 -3.28 -10.44 -9.10
C ILE A 32 -2.17 -10.40 -10.15
N VAL A 33 -2.48 -9.86 -11.31
CA VAL A 33 -1.52 -9.72 -12.42
C VAL A 33 -1.30 -8.23 -12.68
N PRO A 34 -0.07 -7.72 -12.56
CA PRO A 34 0.24 -6.35 -12.95
C PRO A 34 -0.14 -6.07 -14.40
N ASN A 35 -0.53 -4.83 -14.69
CA ASN A 35 -0.86 -4.38 -16.05
C ASN A 35 -1.98 -5.19 -16.73
N ALA A 36 -2.86 -5.84 -15.96
CA ALA A 36 -4.02 -6.52 -16.51
C ALA A 36 -4.97 -5.55 -17.23
N ASP A 37 -5.69 -6.04 -18.24
CA ASP A 37 -6.60 -5.20 -19.03
C ASP A 37 -7.82 -4.73 -18.24
N THR A 38 -8.22 -5.47 -17.21
CA THR A 38 -9.35 -5.13 -16.34
C THR A 38 -8.89 -5.09 -14.89
N PRO A 39 -9.41 -4.15 -14.07
CA PRO A 39 -9.15 -4.16 -12.63
C PRO A 39 -9.59 -5.48 -11.97
N PHE A 40 -8.87 -5.88 -10.93
CA PHE A 40 -9.23 -7.03 -10.11
C PHE A 40 -10.23 -6.61 -9.04
N GLU A 41 -11.35 -7.31 -8.94
CA GLU A 41 -12.33 -7.08 -7.89
C GLU A 41 -11.96 -7.89 -6.64
N PHE A 42 -12.15 -7.29 -5.47
CA PHE A 42 -11.95 -7.96 -4.20
C PHE A 42 -12.97 -7.47 -3.17
N GLU A 43 -13.29 -8.33 -2.21
CA GLU A 43 -14.23 -8.02 -1.15
C GLU A 43 -13.81 -8.74 0.13
N ASN A 44 -13.87 -8.03 1.25
CA ASN A 44 -13.71 -8.60 2.58
C ASN A 44 -14.84 -8.13 3.50
N GLU A 45 -14.70 -8.31 4.82
CA GLU A 45 -15.70 -7.90 5.80
C GLU A 45 -15.95 -6.38 5.82
N PHE A 46 -14.91 -5.58 5.58
CA PHE A 46 -14.92 -4.13 5.80
C PHE A 46 -14.97 -3.30 4.52
N PHE A 47 -14.60 -3.86 3.36
CA PHE A 47 -14.47 -3.12 2.12
C PHE A 47 -14.78 -3.99 0.92
N LYS A 48 -15.42 -3.38 -0.09
CA LYS A 48 -15.60 -3.96 -1.42
C LYS A 48 -15.03 -2.99 -2.45
N GLY A 49 -14.18 -3.49 -3.34
CA GLY A 49 -13.61 -2.62 -4.36
C GLY A 49 -12.94 -3.37 -5.48
N LYS A 50 -12.21 -2.60 -6.29
CA LYS A 50 -11.38 -3.08 -7.37
C LYS A 50 -10.07 -2.33 -7.41
N ILE A 51 -9.03 -3.02 -7.84
CA ILE A 51 -7.66 -2.51 -7.90
C ILE A 51 -7.08 -2.74 -9.29
N LEU A 52 -6.41 -1.72 -9.81
CA LEU A 52 -5.55 -1.80 -10.97
C LEU A 52 -4.12 -1.53 -10.51
N PHE A 53 -3.28 -2.56 -10.59
CA PHE A 53 -1.86 -2.47 -10.25
C PHE A 53 -1.04 -2.37 -11.53
N LEU A 54 -0.46 -1.20 -11.77
CA LEU A 54 0.30 -0.90 -12.97
C LEU A 54 1.79 -0.83 -12.63
N LEU A 55 2.62 -1.36 -13.53
CA LEU A 55 4.07 -1.33 -13.44
C LEU A 55 4.67 -0.76 -14.71
N GLN A 56 5.70 0.07 -14.57
CA GLN A 56 6.59 0.43 -15.66
C GLN A 56 7.48 -0.77 -15.98
N SER A 57 6.96 -1.70 -16.77
CA SER A 57 7.65 -2.94 -17.14
C SER A 57 8.66 -2.72 -18.27
N LYS A 58 9.76 -3.50 -18.25
CA LYS A 58 10.77 -3.51 -19.32
C LYS A 58 10.18 -3.72 -20.70
N GLN A 59 9.21 -4.64 -20.80
CA GLN A 59 8.35 -4.74 -21.98
C GLN A 59 7.08 -3.92 -21.71
N PRO A 60 6.83 -2.82 -22.44
CA PRO A 60 5.70 -1.95 -22.14
C PRO A 60 4.35 -2.65 -22.39
N SER A 61 3.39 -2.45 -21.48
CA SER A 61 2.00 -2.88 -21.70
C SER A 61 1.40 -2.12 -22.90
N PRO A 62 0.85 -2.81 -23.92
CA PRO A 62 0.21 -2.13 -25.05
C PRO A 62 -0.91 -1.17 -24.64
N LYS A 63 -1.64 -1.53 -23.58
CA LYS A 63 -2.78 -0.75 -23.06
C LYS A 63 -2.36 0.40 -22.15
N TRP A 64 -1.40 0.15 -21.26
CA TRP A 64 -1.11 1.06 -20.15
C TRP A 64 0.18 1.86 -20.29
N HIS A 65 1.05 1.57 -21.28
CA HIS A 65 2.37 2.24 -21.34
C HIS A 65 2.27 3.77 -21.45
N SER A 66 1.18 4.31 -22.02
CA SER A 66 1.00 5.75 -22.22
C SER A 66 0.96 6.50 -20.89
N LEU A 67 0.44 5.87 -19.85
CA LEU A 67 0.34 6.38 -18.47
C LEU A 67 1.72 6.60 -17.81
N PHE A 68 2.77 5.96 -18.34
CA PHE A 68 4.14 6.08 -17.84
C PHE A 68 5.02 6.99 -18.71
N ARG A 69 4.57 7.38 -19.90
CA ARG A 69 5.38 8.16 -20.85
C ARG A 69 5.66 9.55 -20.29
N GLY A 70 6.95 9.91 -20.16
CA GLY A 70 7.38 11.20 -19.62
C GLY A 70 7.15 11.37 -18.12
N ARG A 71 6.70 10.32 -17.43
CA ARG A 71 6.54 10.28 -15.97
C ARG A 71 7.65 9.43 -15.37
N ARG A 72 7.96 9.64 -14.08
CA ARG A 72 8.97 8.88 -13.35
C ARG A 72 8.41 7.69 -12.56
N ARG A 73 7.08 7.47 -12.61
CA ARG A 73 6.37 6.46 -11.82
C ARG A 73 6.87 5.07 -12.20
N LEU A 74 7.27 4.25 -11.22
CA LEU A 74 7.69 2.86 -11.45
C LEU A 74 6.56 1.88 -11.20
N PHE A 75 5.71 2.17 -10.21
CA PHE A 75 4.43 1.51 -10.04
C PHE A 75 3.34 2.53 -9.79
N TRP A 76 2.10 2.10 -10.07
CA TRP A 76 0.91 2.90 -9.82
C TRP A 76 -0.24 2.00 -9.41
N ILE A 77 -0.76 2.23 -8.21
CA ILE A 77 -1.97 1.61 -7.71
C ILE A 77 -3.12 2.58 -7.96
N GLN A 78 -4.16 2.09 -8.61
CA GLN A 78 -5.44 2.77 -8.68
C GLN A 78 -6.48 1.89 -7.99
N LEU A 79 -7.16 2.43 -6.99
CA LEU A 79 -8.16 1.72 -6.20
C LEU A 79 -9.48 2.47 -6.25
N GLN A 80 -10.57 1.71 -6.39
CA GLN A 80 -11.92 2.22 -6.32
C GLN A 80 -12.79 1.28 -5.49
N GLY A 81 -13.54 1.79 -4.53
CA GLY A 81 -14.43 0.95 -3.74
C GLY A 81 -15.22 1.69 -2.66
N GLN A 82 -15.94 0.92 -1.88
CA GLN A 82 -16.86 1.38 -0.85
C GLN A 82 -16.61 0.62 0.45
N PHE A 83 -16.68 1.35 1.56
CA PHE A 83 -16.62 0.76 2.89
C PHE A 83 -17.94 0.07 3.23
N LYS A 84 -17.86 -1.15 3.75
CA LYS A 84 -19.02 -1.91 4.26
C LYS A 84 -19.33 -1.54 5.72
N GLN A 85 -18.32 -1.02 6.42
CA GLN A 85 -18.41 -0.48 7.78
C GLN A 85 -17.57 0.79 7.84
N GLU A 86 -18.02 1.80 8.59
CA GLU A 86 -17.22 3.01 8.77
C GLU A 86 -15.86 2.69 9.43
N PRO A 87 -14.77 3.28 8.93
CA PRO A 87 -13.45 3.07 9.51
C PRO A 87 -13.36 3.44 10.99
N ARG A 88 -12.69 2.58 11.77
CA ARG A 88 -12.33 2.89 13.15
C ARG A 88 -11.08 3.77 13.16
N GLY A 89 -11.25 5.08 13.32
CA GLY A 89 -10.15 6.04 13.42
C GLY A 89 -9.58 6.44 12.05
N LEU A 90 -8.29 6.80 12.03
CA LEU A 90 -7.63 7.26 10.82
C LEU A 90 -7.32 6.09 9.88
N VAL A 91 -7.60 6.27 8.59
CA VAL A 91 -7.25 5.29 7.54
C VAL A 91 -5.85 5.59 7.02
N TYR A 92 -5.03 4.55 7.00
CA TYR A 92 -3.66 4.56 6.50
C TYR A 92 -3.54 3.74 5.21
N ILE A 93 -2.54 4.08 4.41
CA ILE A 93 -2.01 3.28 3.31
C ILE A 93 -0.51 3.10 3.48
N GLY A 94 0.04 1.93 3.16
CA GLY A 94 1.44 1.67 3.42
C GLY A 94 1.96 0.33 2.95
N GLY A 95 3.22 0.07 3.29
CA GLY A 95 3.89 -1.20 3.09
C GLY A 95 4.21 -1.87 4.42
N GLU A 96 3.95 -3.17 4.54
CA GLU A 96 4.29 -3.99 5.70
C GLU A 96 5.08 -5.23 5.30
N VAL A 97 5.85 -5.80 6.22
CA VAL A 97 6.39 -7.16 6.12
C VAL A 97 5.94 -7.99 7.32
N SER A 98 5.96 -9.31 7.19
CA SER A 98 5.32 -10.22 8.15
C SER A 98 5.99 -10.28 9.53
N ASP A 99 7.24 -9.84 9.66
CA ASP A 99 8.02 -9.95 10.90
C ASP A 99 8.90 -8.71 11.14
N LYS A 100 9.61 -8.68 12.26
CA LYS A 100 10.56 -7.63 12.66
C LYS A 100 11.76 -7.57 11.71
N LEU A 101 12.12 -6.36 11.32
CA LEU A 101 13.31 -6.09 10.53
C LEU A 101 14.56 -6.28 11.40
N ARG A 102 15.43 -7.20 10.98
CA ARG A 102 16.72 -7.47 11.63
C ARG A 102 17.82 -6.77 10.84
N LEU A 103 17.96 -5.47 11.08
CA LEU A 103 18.87 -4.60 10.34
C LEU A 103 20.27 -4.61 10.96
N GLY A 104 21.29 -4.82 10.12
CA GLY A 104 22.69 -4.52 10.46
C GLY A 104 22.98 -3.02 10.38
N LEU A 105 24.15 -2.59 10.87
CA LEU A 105 24.52 -1.17 10.97
C LEU A 105 24.29 -0.38 9.68
N LEU A 106 24.72 -0.93 8.53
CA LEU A 106 24.58 -0.28 7.23
C LEU A 106 23.11 -0.14 6.79
N ALA A 107 22.30 -1.19 6.95
CA ALA A 107 20.88 -1.15 6.60
C ALA A 107 20.11 -0.18 7.53
N SER A 108 20.47 -0.14 8.82
CA SER A 108 19.91 0.82 9.78
C SER A 108 20.19 2.27 9.39
N THR A 109 21.42 2.58 8.94
CA THR A 109 21.77 3.91 8.45
C THR A 109 20.98 4.28 7.20
N MET A 110 20.83 3.34 6.25
CA MET A 110 20.01 3.55 5.05
C MET A 110 18.55 3.83 5.40
N CYS A 111 17.96 3.07 6.34
CA CYS A 111 16.60 3.31 6.80
C CYS A 111 16.42 4.71 7.39
N ARG A 112 17.39 5.24 8.13
CA ARG A 112 17.32 6.62 8.65
C ARG A 112 17.25 7.65 7.53
N VAL A 113 18.08 7.50 6.49
CA VAL A 113 18.06 8.39 5.31
C VAL A 113 16.71 8.31 4.60
N ILE A 114 16.20 7.10 4.36
CA ILE A 114 14.90 6.88 3.71
C ILE A 114 13.78 7.53 4.53
N LEU A 115 13.76 7.32 5.84
CA LEU A 115 12.76 7.89 6.74
C LEU A 115 12.85 9.42 6.79
N SER A 116 14.05 10.00 6.74
CA SER A 116 14.21 11.46 6.66
C SER A 116 13.61 12.02 5.37
N VAL A 117 13.85 11.38 4.23
CA VAL A 117 13.23 11.80 2.95
C VAL A 117 11.71 11.70 3.03
N LEU A 118 11.17 10.61 3.57
CA LEU A 118 9.72 10.40 3.64
C LEU A 118 9.02 11.37 4.60
N ASN A 119 9.66 11.73 5.71
CA ASN A 119 9.15 12.75 6.64
C ASN A 119 9.06 14.15 5.99
N LEU A 120 9.88 14.44 4.97
CA LEU A 120 9.80 15.71 4.23
C LEU A 120 8.64 15.73 3.22
N LEU A 121 8.22 14.55 2.74
CA LEU A 121 7.24 14.43 1.67
C LEU A 121 5.81 14.27 2.18
N VAL A 122 5.63 13.68 3.36
CA VAL A 122 4.30 13.27 3.84
C VAL A 122 4.12 13.53 5.33
N ALA A 123 3.09 14.31 5.67
CA ALA A 123 2.69 14.52 7.05
C ALA A 123 1.95 13.30 7.61
N GLY A 124 2.14 13.01 8.90
CA GLY A 124 1.50 11.88 9.58
C GLY A 124 2.13 10.51 9.27
N LEU A 125 3.35 10.49 8.74
CA LEU A 125 4.12 9.26 8.57
C LEU A 125 4.23 8.49 9.89
N HIS A 126 3.79 7.23 9.88
CA HIS A 126 4.02 6.29 10.96
C HIS A 126 4.84 5.10 10.43
N TYR A 127 5.82 4.65 11.21
CA TYR A 127 6.64 3.51 10.87
C TYR A 127 7.02 2.71 12.11
N CYS A 128 7.26 1.43 11.93
CA CYS A 128 7.78 0.55 12.96
C CYS A 128 8.77 -0.45 12.32
N PHE A 129 9.85 -0.78 13.02
CA PHE A 129 10.77 -1.85 12.59
C PHE A 129 10.32 -3.24 13.04
N GLY A 130 9.19 -3.34 13.73
CA GLY A 130 8.65 -4.57 14.29
C GLY A 130 8.81 -4.65 15.80
N ARG A 131 7.72 -4.97 16.49
CA ARG A 131 7.65 -5.25 17.92
C ARG A 131 6.92 -6.58 18.11
N MET A 132 7.65 -7.62 18.49
CA MET A 132 7.16 -9.00 18.51
C MET A 132 7.17 -9.61 19.91
N TYR A 133 6.20 -10.46 20.22
CA TYR A 133 6.18 -11.26 21.43
C TYR A 133 7.23 -12.39 21.33
N PRO A 134 7.88 -12.78 22.44
CA PRO A 134 7.83 -12.19 23.79
C PRO A 134 8.87 -11.08 24.02
N ILE A 135 9.61 -10.68 22.99
CA ILE A 135 10.82 -9.87 23.16
C ILE A 135 10.49 -8.39 23.38
N ASP A 136 9.55 -7.84 22.62
CA ASP A 136 9.27 -6.39 22.57
C ASP A 136 7.92 -6.00 23.20
N VAL A 137 7.02 -6.97 23.41
CA VAL A 137 5.65 -6.77 23.90
C VAL A 137 5.20 -7.92 24.81
N ASN A 138 4.20 -7.64 25.66
CA ASN A 138 3.71 -8.58 26.67
C ASN A 138 2.68 -9.60 26.15
N SER A 139 2.08 -9.35 24.98
CA SER A 139 1.06 -10.21 24.37
C SER A 139 1.19 -10.19 22.85
N ARG A 140 0.80 -11.30 22.19
CA ARG A 140 0.68 -11.37 20.72
C ARG A 140 -0.31 -10.35 20.14
N SER A 141 -1.33 -9.96 20.91
CA SER A 141 -2.28 -8.91 20.49
C SER A 141 -1.63 -7.54 20.28
N ASP A 142 -0.51 -7.30 20.98
CA ASP A 142 0.16 -6.01 21.03
C ASP A 142 1.30 -5.95 20.00
N GLU A 143 1.49 -7.01 19.23
CA GLU A 143 2.49 -7.06 18.17
C GLU A 143 2.20 -6.01 17.12
N GLU A 144 3.28 -5.35 16.68
CA GLU A 144 3.26 -4.37 15.61
C GLU A 144 4.28 -4.84 14.59
N VAL A 145 3.82 -5.29 13.43
CA VAL A 145 4.73 -5.76 12.37
C VAL A 145 5.56 -4.61 11.82
N ALA A 146 6.66 -4.90 11.15
CA ALA A 146 7.43 -3.83 10.53
C ALA A 146 6.68 -3.22 9.35
N HIS A 147 6.59 -1.90 9.31
CA HIS A 147 5.83 -1.19 8.30
C HIS A 147 6.22 0.27 8.16
N ILE A 148 5.76 0.85 7.06
CA ILE A 148 5.71 2.29 6.83
C ILE A 148 4.33 2.64 6.27
N SER A 149 3.68 3.63 6.85
CA SER A 149 2.29 3.97 6.54
C SER A 149 2.03 5.46 6.65
N PHE A 150 1.08 5.93 5.86
CA PHE A 150 0.72 7.33 5.74
C PHE A 150 -0.80 7.49 5.78
N PRO A 151 -1.35 8.61 6.30
CA PRO A 151 -2.78 8.86 6.29
C PRO A 151 -3.29 8.90 4.85
N LEU A 152 -4.19 7.98 4.51
CA LEU A 152 -4.58 7.71 3.13
C LEU A 152 -5.07 8.98 2.43
N HIS A 153 -6.01 9.69 3.04
CA HIS A 153 -6.65 10.86 2.42
C HIS A 153 -5.63 11.95 2.03
N SER A 154 -4.72 12.34 2.91
CA SER A 154 -3.75 13.42 2.62
C SER A 154 -2.53 12.94 1.83
N SER A 155 -2.26 11.63 1.76
CA SER A 155 -0.99 11.12 1.23
C SER A 155 -1.05 10.54 -0.19
N VAL A 156 -2.24 10.18 -0.66
CA VAL A 156 -2.43 9.68 -2.04
C VAL A 156 -2.26 10.80 -3.07
N ASP A 157 -1.89 10.42 -4.30
CA ASP A 157 -1.64 11.36 -5.39
C ASP A 157 -2.92 12.03 -5.85
N GLU A 158 -3.97 11.21 -6.06
CA GLU A 158 -5.32 11.67 -6.33
C GLU A 158 -6.33 11.01 -5.41
N PHE A 159 -7.36 11.76 -5.01
CA PHE A 159 -8.48 11.25 -4.21
C PHE A 159 -9.79 11.88 -4.69
N LEU A 160 -10.78 11.05 -4.93
CA LEU A 160 -12.11 11.48 -5.32
C LEU A 160 -13.16 10.69 -4.52
N ARG A 161 -14.15 11.43 -4.02
CA ARG A 161 -15.38 10.86 -3.45
C ARG A 161 -16.51 11.02 -4.46
N THR A 162 -17.09 9.91 -4.89
CA THR A 162 -18.28 9.87 -5.73
C THR A 162 -19.50 9.59 -4.86
N PRO A 163 -20.45 10.53 -4.75
CA PRO A 163 -21.68 10.32 -3.97
C PRO A 163 -22.49 9.12 -4.43
N GLN A 164 -23.26 8.52 -3.52
CA GLN A 164 -24.20 7.45 -3.84
C GLN A 164 -25.09 7.83 -5.03
N GLY A 165 -25.24 6.90 -5.98
CA GLY A 165 -26.05 7.08 -7.19
C GLY A 165 -25.34 7.77 -8.35
N GLN A 166 -24.14 8.31 -8.15
CA GLN A 166 -23.30 8.82 -9.23
C GLN A 166 -22.34 7.75 -9.77
N THR A 167 -21.90 7.91 -11.02
CA THR A 167 -20.93 7.00 -11.64
C THR A 167 -19.50 7.43 -11.28
N PRO A 168 -18.70 6.58 -10.64
CA PRO A 168 -17.33 6.93 -10.31
C PRO A 168 -16.46 6.88 -11.58
N PRO A 169 -15.35 7.64 -11.66
CA PRO A 169 -14.48 7.63 -12.83
C PRO A 169 -13.88 6.24 -13.04
N PRO A 170 -13.69 5.77 -14.28
CA PRO A 170 -13.12 4.46 -14.51
C PRO A 170 -11.63 4.44 -14.13
N LEU A 171 -11.16 3.29 -13.66
CA LEU A 171 -9.72 3.05 -13.49
C LEU A 171 -9.03 2.92 -14.86
N GLY A 172 -7.73 3.16 -14.89
CA GLY A 172 -6.90 3.15 -16.10
C GLY A 172 -6.77 4.50 -16.80
N GLN A 173 -7.14 5.60 -16.13
CA GLN A 173 -6.98 6.97 -16.63
C GLN A 173 -5.74 7.66 -16.04
N ASP A 174 -5.27 8.75 -16.68
CA ASP A 174 -4.10 9.52 -16.17
C ASP A 174 -4.43 10.33 -14.90
N GLY A 175 -5.72 10.56 -14.65
CA GLY A 175 -6.25 11.18 -13.45
C GLY A 175 -7.75 10.94 -13.33
N PHE A 176 -8.32 11.27 -12.18
CA PHE A 176 -9.73 11.07 -11.83
C PHE A 176 -10.53 12.38 -11.78
N GLY A 177 -9.89 13.51 -12.09
CA GLY A 177 -10.53 14.82 -12.14
C GLY A 177 -10.43 15.61 -10.83
N GLU A 178 -9.53 15.25 -9.92
CA GLU A 178 -9.20 16.11 -8.78
C GLU A 178 -8.42 17.34 -9.27
N THR A 179 -8.90 18.53 -8.92
CA THR A 179 -8.23 19.79 -9.27
C THR A 179 -6.94 19.97 -8.45
N GLU A 180 -6.01 20.81 -8.93
CA GLU A 180 -4.78 21.10 -8.16
C GLU A 180 -5.11 21.84 -6.85
N GLU A 181 -6.14 22.69 -6.86
CA GLU A 181 -6.64 23.40 -5.70
C GLU A 181 -7.20 22.43 -4.65
N ASP A 182 -8.06 21.48 -5.06
CA ASP A 182 -8.62 20.46 -4.17
C ASP A 182 -7.52 19.55 -3.62
N ARG A 183 -6.57 19.16 -4.46
CA ARG A 183 -5.41 18.35 -4.06
C ARG A 183 -4.56 19.09 -3.03
N ALA A 184 -4.26 20.37 -3.25
CA ALA A 184 -3.48 21.18 -2.32
C ALA A 184 -4.21 21.35 -0.97
N ALA A 185 -5.52 21.63 -1.01
CA ALA A 185 -6.35 21.73 0.19
C ALA A 185 -6.38 20.40 0.97
N ARG A 186 -6.52 19.26 0.27
CA ARG A 186 -6.49 17.92 0.86
C ARG A 186 -5.15 17.59 1.51
N LYS A 187 -4.04 17.90 0.85
CA LYS A 187 -2.69 17.67 1.40
C LYS A 187 -2.40 18.56 2.61
N ALA A 188 -2.97 19.76 2.65
CA ALA A 188 -2.86 20.68 3.78
C ALA A 188 -3.87 20.39 4.91
N ALA A 189 -4.89 19.55 4.67
CA ALA A 189 -5.93 19.25 5.62
C ALA A 189 -5.35 18.65 6.91
N LYS A 190 -5.80 19.18 8.06
CA LYS A 190 -5.43 18.69 9.38
C LYS A 190 -6.54 17.79 9.92
N GLY A 191 -6.15 16.71 10.60
CA GLY A 191 -7.09 15.78 11.22
C GLY A 191 -7.49 14.62 10.31
N ARG A 192 -8.56 13.93 10.70
CA ARG A 192 -9.05 12.73 10.01
C ARG A 192 -10.07 13.07 8.93
N TYR A 193 -9.98 12.36 7.81
CA TYR A 193 -11.06 12.34 6.83
C TYR A 193 -12.16 11.37 7.28
N HIS A 194 -13.41 11.77 7.12
CA HIS A 194 -14.57 10.98 7.50
C HIS A 194 -15.11 10.22 6.30
N PHE A 195 -14.81 8.92 6.25
CA PHE A 195 -15.39 7.99 5.28
C PHE A 195 -16.78 7.54 5.75
N ASN A 196 -17.65 7.21 4.80
CA ASN A 196 -18.97 6.64 5.02
C ASN A 196 -19.12 5.35 4.20
N THR A 197 -20.27 4.68 4.34
CA THR A 197 -20.56 3.40 3.69
C THR A 197 -21.40 3.51 2.42
N HIS A 198 -21.74 4.73 1.98
CA HIS A 198 -22.65 4.99 0.86
C HIS A 198 -21.94 5.53 -0.39
N ASP A 199 -20.84 6.24 -0.19
CA ASP A 199 -20.06 6.83 -1.27
C ASP A 199 -19.04 5.83 -1.83
N THR A 200 -18.63 6.05 -3.08
CA THR A 200 -17.51 5.33 -3.69
C THR A 200 -16.27 6.22 -3.64
N TYR A 201 -15.17 5.68 -3.12
CA TYR A 201 -13.89 6.35 -3.05
C TYR A 201 -12.98 5.83 -4.15
N THR A 202 -12.42 6.74 -4.94
CA THR A 202 -11.42 6.44 -5.97
C THR A 202 -10.14 7.18 -5.63
N PHE A 203 -9.02 6.48 -5.54
CA PHE A 203 -7.74 7.12 -5.28
C PHE A 203 -6.61 6.41 -6.02
N SER A 204 -5.50 7.12 -6.15
CA SER A 204 -4.30 6.51 -6.70
C SER A 204 -3.05 6.85 -5.91
N PHE A 205 -2.12 5.90 -5.92
CA PHE A 205 -0.85 5.99 -5.24
C PHE A 205 0.23 5.43 -6.16
N PHE A 206 1.20 6.25 -6.52
CA PHE A 206 2.37 5.85 -7.28
C PHE A 206 3.65 6.10 -6.49
N SER A 207 4.70 5.40 -6.87
CA SER A 207 6.04 5.72 -6.40
C SER A 207 7.04 5.58 -7.53
N PHE A 208 8.12 6.34 -7.41
CA PHE A 208 9.32 6.21 -8.22
C PHE A 208 10.52 5.75 -7.38
N TYR A 209 10.31 5.43 -6.11
CA TYR A 209 11.37 4.99 -5.20
C TYR A 209 11.50 3.47 -5.08
N ILE A 210 10.52 2.70 -5.57
CA ILE A 210 10.54 1.25 -5.52
C ILE A 210 10.31 0.70 -6.91
N ASP A 211 11.27 -0.09 -7.38
CA ASP A 211 11.17 -0.88 -8.60
C ASP A 211 10.79 -2.31 -8.20
N PHE A 212 9.50 -2.64 -8.33
CA PHE A 212 9.03 -3.98 -8.03
C PHE A 212 9.48 -5.01 -9.06
N GLU A 213 9.72 -4.63 -10.33
CA GLU A 213 10.15 -5.59 -11.36
C GLU A 213 11.55 -6.15 -11.06
N HIS A 214 12.45 -5.28 -10.56
CA HIS A 214 13.80 -5.64 -10.15
C HIS A 214 13.94 -5.91 -8.63
N TRP A 215 12.90 -5.64 -7.85
CA TRP A 215 12.84 -5.81 -6.39
C TRP A 215 13.90 -4.99 -5.63
N GLN A 216 13.96 -3.70 -5.93
CA GLN A 216 14.97 -2.78 -5.38
C GLN A 216 14.37 -1.42 -5.03
N LEU A 217 14.97 -0.79 -4.03
CA LEU A 217 14.83 0.63 -3.74
C LEU A 217 15.72 1.42 -4.69
N VAL A 218 15.17 2.46 -5.32
CA VAL A 218 15.84 3.27 -6.34
C VAL A 218 15.55 4.75 -6.13
N ASN A 219 16.29 5.63 -6.80
CA ASN A 219 16.04 7.08 -6.82
C ASN A 219 16.05 7.77 -5.43
N VAL A 220 16.57 7.14 -4.37
CA VAL A 220 16.67 7.78 -3.05
C VAL A 220 17.89 8.69 -3.01
N PRO A 221 17.74 10.00 -2.74
CA PRO A 221 18.87 10.93 -2.72
C PRO A 221 19.99 10.47 -1.77
N GLY A 222 21.22 10.42 -2.29
CA GLY A 222 22.40 10.04 -1.53
C GLY A 222 22.57 8.55 -1.26
N LEU A 223 21.69 7.69 -1.78
CA LEU A 223 21.83 6.24 -1.72
C LEU A 223 21.98 5.65 -3.13
N PRO A 224 22.80 4.60 -3.31
CA PRO A 224 22.73 3.79 -4.53
C PRO A 224 21.42 3.01 -4.57
N ASP A 225 21.13 2.37 -5.71
CA ASP A 225 20.06 1.39 -5.77
C ASP A 225 20.35 0.23 -4.79
N VAL A 226 19.35 -0.15 -3.99
CA VAL A 226 19.50 -1.14 -2.91
C VAL A 226 18.47 -2.27 -3.09
N PRO A 227 18.90 -3.53 -3.22
CA PRO A 227 17.98 -4.67 -3.20
C PRO A 227 17.12 -4.68 -1.93
N LEU A 228 15.81 -4.88 -2.08
CA LEU A 228 14.87 -4.83 -0.96
C LEU A 228 15.14 -5.95 0.07
N GLU A 229 15.75 -7.06 -0.36
CA GLU A 229 16.18 -8.16 0.51
C GLU A 229 17.19 -7.73 1.58
N ARG A 230 17.88 -6.61 1.35
CA ARG A 230 18.79 -6.05 2.35
C ARG A 230 18.06 -5.69 3.65
N PHE A 231 16.78 -5.34 3.55
CA PHE A 231 15.98 -4.89 4.69
C PHE A 231 15.19 -6.05 5.30
N TRP A 232 14.53 -6.87 4.49
CA TRP A 232 13.61 -7.93 4.96
C TRP A 232 13.86 -9.33 4.36
N LYS A 233 15.04 -9.56 3.79
CA LYS A 233 15.43 -10.85 3.21
C LYS A 233 14.39 -11.33 2.20
N THR A 234 13.90 -12.56 2.36
CA THR A 234 12.91 -13.19 1.48
C THR A 234 11.47 -13.03 1.97
N MET A 235 11.23 -12.21 3.01
CA MET A 235 9.86 -11.97 3.48
C MET A 235 9.05 -11.27 2.39
N PRO A 236 7.79 -11.66 2.17
CA PRO A 236 6.93 -10.94 1.24
C PRO A 236 6.60 -9.56 1.80
N MET A 237 6.43 -8.60 0.90
CA MET A 237 5.94 -7.26 1.23
C MET A 237 4.43 -7.23 1.00
N ARG A 238 3.67 -6.61 1.89
CA ARG A 238 2.26 -6.34 1.72
C ARG A 238 2.03 -4.86 1.50
N ILE A 239 1.30 -4.49 0.47
CA ILE A 239 0.72 -3.16 0.33
C ILE A 239 -0.66 -3.21 0.96
N VAL A 240 -0.92 -2.33 1.91
CA VAL A 240 -2.11 -2.40 2.75
C VAL A 240 -2.81 -1.06 2.84
N ALA A 241 -4.11 -1.10 3.04
CA ALA A 241 -4.88 0.00 3.60
C ALA A 241 -5.63 -0.50 4.84
N TYR A 242 -5.52 0.20 5.96
CA TYR A 242 -6.15 -0.17 7.22
C TYR A 242 -6.51 1.05 8.06
N SER A 243 -7.41 0.90 9.03
CA SER A 243 -7.59 1.91 10.08
C SER A 243 -7.04 1.44 11.42
N ILE A 244 -6.76 2.40 12.31
CA ILE A 244 -6.36 2.18 13.70
C ILE A 244 -7.36 2.88 14.60
N ALA A 245 -8.08 2.12 15.41
CA ALA A 245 -9.14 2.65 16.28
C ALA A 245 -8.63 3.74 17.23
N SER A 246 -7.40 3.58 17.74
CA SER A 246 -6.80 4.51 18.70
C SER A 246 -6.16 5.75 18.06
N ALA A 247 -6.03 5.79 16.73
CA ALA A 247 -5.46 6.92 15.99
C ALA A 247 -6.56 7.89 15.57
N THR A 248 -6.81 8.91 16.40
CA THR A 248 -7.84 9.93 16.15
C THR A 248 -7.35 11.10 15.31
N ASP A 249 -6.03 11.29 15.22
CA ASP A 249 -5.36 12.33 14.44
C ASP A 249 -3.98 11.87 13.95
N MET A 250 -3.40 12.63 13.01
CA MET A 250 -2.12 12.35 12.35
C MET A 250 -0.89 12.51 13.26
N THR A 251 -1.05 13.01 14.49
CA THR A 251 0.06 13.22 15.44
C THR A 251 0.16 12.11 16.48
N SER A 252 -0.79 11.17 16.47
CA SER A 252 -0.78 10.00 17.34
C SER A 252 0.53 9.22 17.19
N LYS A 253 1.20 9.00 18.32
CA LYS A 253 2.40 8.14 18.40
C LYS A 253 2.06 6.74 18.93
N LYS A 254 0.77 6.39 18.98
CA LYS A 254 0.36 5.08 19.47
C LYS A 254 0.83 3.99 18.50
N PRO A 255 1.26 2.82 19.00
CA PRO A 255 1.59 1.68 18.16
C PRO A 255 0.42 1.27 17.28
N HIS A 256 0.70 0.86 16.05
CA HIS A 256 -0.27 0.25 15.15
C HIS A 256 -0.32 -1.26 15.42
N SER A 257 -0.80 -1.67 16.60
CA SER A 257 -0.88 -3.08 16.97
C SER A 257 -1.82 -3.85 16.04
N GLN A 258 -1.55 -5.14 15.82
CA GLN A 258 -2.36 -5.97 14.92
C GLN A 258 -3.81 -6.09 15.39
N SER A 259 -4.06 -6.09 16.69
CA SER A 259 -5.41 -6.15 17.26
C SER A 259 -6.25 -4.90 17.00
N GLU A 260 -5.63 -3.75 16.76
CA GLU A 260 -6.34 -2.49 16.46
C GLU A 260 -6.60 -2.29 14.96
N LYS A 261 -5.95 -3.07 14.09
CA LYS A 261 -6.03 -2.92 12.64
C LYS A 261 -7.31 -3.49 12.08
N GLN A 262 -8.02 -2.67 11.30
CA GLN A 262 -9.04 -3.14 10.36
C GLN A 262 -8.52 -2.98 8.94
N TYR A 263 -8.19 -4.09 8.27
CA TYR A 263 -7.67 -4.07 6.90
C TYR A 263 -8.79 -3.95 5.88
N TYR A 264 -8.70 -2.95 5.00
CA TYR A 264 -9.59 -2.74 3.87
C TYR A 264 -9.03 -3.32 2.58
N MET A 265 -7.73 -3.18 2.38
CA MET A 265 -7.00 -3.74 1.25
C MET A 265 -5.71 -4.36 1.76
N ASN A 266 -5.36 -5.52 1.22
CA ASN A 266 -4.14 -6.22 1.55
C ASN A 266 -3.67 -7.02 0.33
N MET A 267 -2.57 -6.56 -0.27
CA MET A 267 -1.98 -7.17 -1.46
C MET A 267 -0.55 -7.60 -1.12
N GLU A 268 -0.26 -8.88 -1.19
CA GLU A 268 1.07 -9.44 -0.96
C GLU A 268 1.85 -9.52 -2.27
N LEU A 269 3.11 -9.10 -2.23
CA LEU A 269 4.07 -9.14 -3.33
C LEU A 269 5.33 -9.87 -2.89
N SER A 270 5.84 -10.73 -3.78
CA SER A 270 7.17 -11.31 -3.63
C SER A 270 7.78 -11.63 -4.99
N PRO A 271 9.11 -11.60 -5.13
CA PRO A 271 9.80 -12.17 -6.27
C PRO A 271 9.42 -13.64 -6.47
N SER A 272 9.12 -14.00 -7.71
CA SER A 272 8.89 -15.39 -8.15
C SER A 272 10.03 -16.34 -7.79
N ARG A 273 11.27 -15.81 -7.72
CA ARG A 273 12.46 -16.56 -7.29
C ARG A 273 12.42 -16.99 -5.82
N PHE A 274 11.60 -16.37 -4.97
CA PHE A 274 11.44 -16.77 -3.57
C PHE A 274 10.53 -18.00 -3.42
N ARG A 275 10.61 -18.98 -4.33
CA ARG A 275 9.70 -20.12 -4.41
C ARG A 275 9.58 -20.86 -3.07
N ARG A 276 8.32 -20.94 -2.63
CA ARG A 276 7.62 -21.92 -1.75
C ARG A 276 8.53 -22.76 -0.85
N LEU A 277 8.64 -22.34 0.41
CA LEU A 277 8.55 -23.32 1.50
C LEU A 277 7.07 -23.69 1.68
#